data_AF-A0A0W0SQA2-F1
#
_entry.id   AF-A0A0W0SQA2-F1
#
_cell.length_a   1.000
_cell.length_b   1.000
_cell.length_c   1.000
_cell.angle_alpha   90.00
_cell.angle_beta   90.00
_cell.angle_gamma   90.00
#
_symmetry.space_group_name_H-M   'P 1'
#
loop_
_entity.id
_entity.type
_entity.pdbx_description
1 polymer ?
#
loop_
_entity_poly.entity_id
_entity_poly.type
_entity_poly.pdbx_seq_one_letter_code
_entity_poly.pdbx_strand_id
1 'polypeptide(L)'
;MPTNLTLLPHNNTILVKDITQKLHYIQLMQQLVEHFITAINCFESNMLSSFDAQVGETLCQVRAYKIYALKAYTSAQFSLSLKQLKKQCTMTNEILKGEEKNYQYYIAHNKNLRPESVRAQVTLDRFFKEMGCFFTISEDALFLFLSYFLCVYHIVDREEIPMAINYPVIAETIKLSRSYSKKVGHYYQKLLSELSCQFIFNLLDELPQKQELRKILRCLHRQSDEGRMVLPCYSVTEIIVLHMIRNNANLAFVVDIQSENDKERFVFPFQGSVDSDDFEPMLQLKPYEPCVVMKGSCRSNNLTQSSLFIKLRSVGIKNILLINNAAHPQYSGETLKEYRDNPFQTLIQLFSNELSPFEQFITQKLSSELIEKKQLAYKLGCTIENQRLFLLKHIFCNSLAEYEISKFPLMLIKSKENLIRKFV
;
A
#
# COMPACT_ATOMS: atom_id res chain seq x y z
N MET A 1 5.29 1.52 -21.56
CA MET A 1 4.88 2.41 -20.45
C MET A 1 3.37 2.54 -20.44
N PRO A 2 2.72 2.50 -19.27
CA PRO A 2 1.28 2.71 -19.13
C PRO A 2 0.84 4.08 -19.68
N THR A 3 -0.43 4.18 -20.04
CA THR A 3 -1.05 5.40 -20.59
C THR A 3 -2.36 5.66 -19.85
N ASN A 4 -2.99 6.81 -20.04
CA ASN A 4 -4.28 7.10 -19.41
C ASN A 4 -5.39 6.07 -19.72
N LEU A 5 -5.27 5.30 -20.81
CA LEU A 5 -6.18 4.20 -21.10
C LEU A 5 -6.09 3.06 -20.07
N THR A 6 -4.97 2.91 -19.37
CA THR A 6 -4.80 1.97 -18.24
C THR A 6 -5.73 2.33 -17.07
N LEU A 7 -6.33 3.52 -17.04
CA LEU A 7 -7.35 3.86 -16.05
C LEU A 7 -8.71 3.22 -16.38
N LEU A 8 -8.91 2.71 -17.61
CA LEU A 8 -10.17 2.09 -18.02
C LEU A 8 -10.08 0.56 -17.88
N PRO A 9 -11.13 -0.14 -17.38
CA PRO A 9 -11.09 -1.58 -17.15
C PRO A 9 -11.34 -2.39 -18.44
N HIS A 10 -10.66 -2.03 -19.52
CA HIS A 10 -10.84 -2.61 -20.86
C HIS A 10 -9.51 -2.78 -21.58
N ASN A 11 -9.52 -3.64 -22.60
CA ASN A 11 -8.44 -3.65 -23.57
C ASN A 11 -8.52 -2.39 -24.45
N ASN A 12 -7.38 -1.78 -24.76
CA ASN A 12 -7.28 -0.59 -25.60
C ASN A 12 -7.84 -0.81 -27.03
N THR A 13 -7.96 -2.07 -27.47
CA THR A 13 -8.46 -2.43 -28.80
C THR A 13 -9.98 -2.61 -28.88
N ILE A 14 -10.74 -2.41 -27.79
CA ILE A 14 -12.20 -2.53 -27.87
C ILE A 14 -12.79 -1.52 -28.85
N LEU A 15 -13.82 -1.93 -29.59
CA LEU A 15 -14.54 -1.06 -30.51
C LEU A 15 -15.59 -0.23 -29.75
N VAL A 16 -15.47 1.09 -29.87
CA VAL A 16 -16.47 2.06 -29.44
C VAL A 16 -17.43 2.28 -30.61
N LYS A 17 -18.64 1.75 -30.48
CA LYS A 17 -19.53 1.52 -31.64
C LYS A 17 -20.43 2.71 -31.96
N ASP A 18 -20.84 3.46 -30.94
CA ASP A 18 -21.87 4.48 -31.07
C ASP A 18 -21.56 5.73 -30.25
N ILE A 19 -22.32 6.79 -30.53
CA ILE A 19 -22.17 8.11 -29.92
C ILE A 19 -22.39 8.11 -28.40
N THR A 20 -23.26 7.24 -27.90
CA THR A 20 -23.57 7.13 -26.46
C THR A 20 -22.39 6.48 -25.73
N GLN A 21 -21.78 5.46 -26.33
CA GLN A 21 -20.55 4.86 -25.79
C GLN A 21 -19.38 5.84 -25.81
N LYS A 22 -19.22 6.61 -26.89
CA LYS A 22 -18.19 7.67 -26.98
C LYS A 22 -18.36 8.71 -25.87
N LEU A 23 -19.58 9.22 -25.68
CA LEU A 23 -19.90 10.16 -24.60
C LEU A 23 -19.63 9.55 -23.22
N HIS A 24 -20.01 8.29 -23.00
CA HIS A 24 -19.73 7.57 -21.77
C HIS A 24 -18.22 7.50 -21.46
N TYR A 25 -17.38 7.17 -22.45
CA TYR A 25 -15.93 7.13 -22.24
C TYR A 25 -15.31 8.50 -22.01
N ILE A 26 -15.82 9.55 -22.67
CA ILE A 26 -15.39 10.93 -22.41
C ILE A 26 -15.66 11.30 -20.94
N GLN A 27 -16.91 11.10 -20.49
CA GLN A 27 -17.34 11.43 -19.13
C GLN A 27 -16.59 10.60 -18.08
N LEU A 28 -16.43 9.30 -18.32
CA LEU A 28 -15.68 8.42 -17.43
C LEU A 28 -14.22 8.87 -17.33
N MET A 29 -13.54 9.09 -18.46
CA MET A 29 -12.15 9.54 -18.44
C MET A 29 -11.99 10.89 -17.73
N GLN A 30 -12.94 11.82 -17.92
CA GLN A 30 -12.95 13.10 -17.22
C GLN A 30 -12.95 12.89 -15.70
N GLN A 31 -13.88 12.07 -15.18
CA GLN A 31 -13.95 11.75 -13.76
C GLN A 31 -12.67 11.09 -13.24
N LEU A 32 -12.07 10.17 -14.00
CA LEU A 32 -10.82 9.50 -13.61
C LEU A 32 -9.62 10.45 -13.59
N VAL A 33 -9.55 11.38 -14.56
CA VAL A 33 -8.52 12.42 -14.60
C VAL A 33 -8.66 13.39 -13.43
N GLU A 34 -9.89 13.77 -13.05
CA GLU A 34 -10.16 14.60 -11.87
C GLU A 34 -9.72 13.91 -10.56
N HIS A 35 -9.96 12.60 -10.43
CA HIS A 35 -9.44 11.81 -9.31
C HIS A 35 -7.91 11.76 -9.31
N PHE A 36 -7.27 11.64 -10.48
CA PHE A 36 -5.82 11.64 -10.60
C PHE A 36 -5.22 12.99 -10.16
N ILE A 37 -5.78 14.11 -10.62
CA ILE A 37 -5.34 15.45 -10.20
C ILE A 37 -5.46 15.58 -8.67
N THR A 38 -6.57 15.12 -8.11
CA THR A 38 -6.79 15.15 -6.66
C THR A 38 -5.80 14.26 -5.91
N ALA A 39 -5.51 13.06 -6.39
CA ALA A 39 -4.48 12.20 -5.84
C ALA A 39 -3.11 12.90 -5.81
N ILE A 40 -2.70 13.54 -6.92
CA ILE A 40 -1.44 14.30 -6.97
C ILE A 40 -1.46 15.44 -5.94
N ASN A 41 -2.56 16.20 -5.85
CA ASN A 41 -2.71 17.27 -4.86
C ASN A 41 -2.56 16.76 -3.42
N CYS A 42 -3.23 15.64 -3.08
CA CYS A 42 -3.13 15.05 -1.74
C CYS A 42 -1.70 14.63 -1.42
N PHE A 43 -1.00 14.02 -2.38
CA PHE A 43 0.39 13.61 -2.21
C PHE A 43 1.33 14.82 -2.03
N GLU A 44 1.18 15.86 -2.85
CA GLU A 44 1.94 17.12 -2.74
C GLU A 44 1.73 17.78 -1.38
N SER A 45 0.46 17.87 -0.93
CA SER A 45 0.04 18.47 0.34
C SER A 45 0.26 17.59 1.58
N ASN A 46 0.95 16.46 1.44
CA ASN A 46 1.28 15.54 2.55
C ASN A 46 0.07 14.90 3.24
N MET A 47 -1.08 14.80 2.56
CA MET A 47 -2.26 14.07 3.03
C MET A 47 -2.10 12.57 2.72
N LEU A 48 -1.09 11.94 3.35
CA LEU A 48 -0.65 10.58 3.00
C LEU A 48 -1.62 9.47 3.45
N SER A 49 -2.46 9.75 4.45
CA SER A 49 -3.53 8.85 4.89
C SER A 49 -4.59 8.61 3.79
N SER A 50 -4.72 9.53 2.82
CA SER A 50 -5.62 9.38 1.67
C SER A 50 -5.17 8.31 0.65
N PHE A 51 -4.11 7.56 0.94
CA PHE A 51 -3.58 6.48 0.08
C PHE A 51 -3.66 5.09 0.75
N ASP A 52 -4.39 4.98 1.86
CA ASP A 52 -4.57 3.73 2.60
C ASP A 52 -5.66 2.83 1.96
N ALA A 53 -5.32 2.29 0.78
CA ALA A 53 -6.25 1.54 -0.05
C ALA A 53 -6.60 0.14 0.49
N GLN A 54 -7.88 -0.24 0.31
CA GLN A 54 -8.34 -1.61 0.51
C GLN A 54 -8.24 -2.46 -0.76
N VAL A 55 -7.29 -3.39 -0.78
CA VAL A 55 -7.04 -4.30 -1.92
C VAL A 55 -7.63 -5.70 -1.67
N GLY A 56 -7.92 -6.03 -0.41
CA GLY A 56 -8.50 -7.31 0.03
C GLY A 56 -7.51 -8.47 0.05
N GLU A 57 -6.23 -8.16 0.25
CA GLU A 57 -5.13 -9.06 0.55
C GLU A 57 -4.40 -8.52 1.82
N THR A 58 -3.48 -9.28 2.42
CA THR A 58 -2.84 -8.97 3.72
C THR A 58 -1.50 -8.23 3.64
N LEU A 59 -1.33 -7.30 2.69
CA LEU A 59 -0.09 -6.58 2.38
C LEU A 59 -0.21 -5.04 2.47
N CYS A 60 -0.98 -4.52 3.43
CA CYS A 60 -1.08 -3.08 3.67
C CYS A 60 0.29 -2.41 3.93
N GLN A 61 1.24 -3.14 4.54
CA GLN A 61 2.62 -2.70 4.74
C GLN A 61 3.34 -2.31 3.44
N VAL A 62 3.03 -2.97 2.31
CA VAL A 62 3.65 -2.67 1.02
C VAL A 62 3.22 -1.29 0.55
N ARG A 63 1.91 -1.02 0.64
CA ARG A 63 1.35 0.28 0.25
C ARG A 63 1.84 1.37 1.17
N ALA A 64 1.79 1.15 2.47
CA ALA A 64 2.32 2.08 3.46
C ALA A 64 3.76 2.45 3.13
N TYR A 65 4.63 1.46 2.92
CA TYR A 65 6.03 1.72 2.67
C TYR A 65 6.31 2.31 1.29
N LYS A 66 5.57 1.92 0.24
CA LYS A 66 5.73 2.54 -1.08
C LYS A 66 5.34 4.02 -1.07
N ILE A 67 4.23 4.39 -0.46
CA ILE A 67 3.83 5.80 -0.31
C ILE A 67 4.88 6.58 0.50
N TYR A 68 5.37 5.99 1.60
CA TYR A 68 6.46 6.55 2.39
C TYR A 68 7.71 6.78 1.53
N ALA A 69 8.19 5.75 0.82
CA ALA A 69 9.41 5.81 0.03
C ALA A 69 9.29 6.84 -1.11
N LEU A 70 8.13 6.89 -1.78
CA LEU A 70 7.86 7.89 -2.80
C LEU A 70 7.93 9.31 -2.25
N LYS A 71 7.53 9.55 -1.00
CA LYS A 71 7.51 10.88 -0.38
C LYS A 71 8.83 11.26 0.32
N ALA A 72 9.46 10.30 1.00
CA ALA A 72 10.68 10.51 1.77
C ALA A 72 11.93 10.55 0.88
N TYR A 73 11.95 9.72 -0.17
CA TYR A 73 13.07 9.59 -1.10
C TYR A 73 12.72 10.15 -2.48
N THR A 74 11.78 11.09 -2.54
CA THR A 74 11.35 11.73 -3.79
C THR A 74 12.57 12.30 -4.51
N SER A 75 12.88 11.77 -5.69
CA SER A 75 13.87 12.41 -6.56
C SER A 75 13.29 13.70 -7.15
N ALA A 76 14.15 14.68 -7.43
CA ALA A 76 13.75 15.89 -8.15
C ALA A 76 13.08 15.54 -9.50
N GLN A 77 13.54 14.46 -10.15
CA GLN A 77 12.96 13.95 -11.38
C GLN A 77 11.51 13.46 -11.19
N PHE A 78 11.24 12.70 -10.13
CA PHE A 78 9.88 12.24 -9.84
C PHE A 78 8.94 13.43 -9.56
N SER A 79 9.38 14.39 -8.73
CA SER A 79 8.63 15.63 -8.48
C SER A 79 8.30 16.39 -9.76
N LEU A 80 9.28 16.56 -10.66
CA LEU A 80 9.06 17.23 -11.94
C LEU A 80 8.08 16.44 -12.82
N SER A 81 8.21 15.11 -12.86
CA SER A 81 7.31 14.24 -13.62
C SER A 81 5.86 14.33 -13.13
N LEU A 82 5.62 14.40 -11.82
CA LEU A 82 4.28 14.59 -11.25
C LEU A 82 3.69 15.95 -11.62
N LYS A 83 4.48 17.02 -11.55
CA LYS A 83 4.02 18.37 -11.96
C LYS A 83 3.66 18.41 -13.45
N GLN A 84 4.46 17.79 -14.31
CA GLN A 84 4.18 17.67 -15.74
C GLN A 84 2.92 16.85 -16.00
N LEU A 85 2.78 15.70 -15.33
CA LEU A 85 1.60 14.85 -15.42
C LEU A 85 0.34 15.59 -14.98
N LYS A 86 0.38 16.32 -13.86
CA LYS A 86 -0.72 17.16 -13.39
C LYS A 86 -1.16 18.17 -14.44
N LYS A 87 -0.21 18.86 -15.09
CA LYS A 87 -0.50 19.79 -16.20
C LYS A 87 -1.16 19.07 -17.39
N GLN A 88 -0.65 17.89 -17.77
CA GLN A 88 -1.24 17.07 -18.83
C GLN A 88 -2.67 16.66 -18.48
N CYS A 89 -2.90 16.16 -17.27
CA CYS A 89 -4.23 15.84 -16.76
C CYS A 89 -5.18 17.03 -16.85
N THR A 90 -4.77 18.21 -16.40
CA THR A 90 -5.59 19.43 -16.49
C THR A 90 -5.94 19.77 -17.95
N MET A 91 -4.96 19.74 -18.86
CA MET A 91 -5.19 20.00 -20.29
C MET A 91 -6.15 18.97 -20.90
N THR A 92 -5.93 17.68 -20.62
CA THR A 92 -6.81 16.60 -21.08
C THR A 92 -8.24 16.78 -20.54
N ASN A 93 -8.40 17.20 -19.28
CA ASN A 93 -9.71 17.43 -18.70
C ASN A 93 -10.50 18.52 -19.45
N GLU A 94 -9.82 19.61 -19.83
CA GLU A 94 -10.47 20.70 -20.59
C GLU A 94 -10.83 20.27 -22.02
N ILE A 95 -9.99 19.48 -22.68
CA ILE A 95 -10.32 18.89 -24.00
C ILE A 95 -11.56 17.99 -23.87
N LEU A 96 -11.60 17.11 -22.86
CA LEU A 96 -12.72 16.20 -22.63
C LEU A 96 -14.03 16.95 -22.36
N LYS A 97 -14.01 18.06 -21.61
CA LYS A 97 -15.19 18.92 -21.41
C LYS A 97 -15.67 19.57 -22.71
N GLY A 98 -14.74 19.96 -23.59
CA GLY A 98 -15.07 20.48 -24.92
C GLY A 98 -15.75 19.42 -25.78
N GLU A 99 -15.16 18.23 -25.84
CA GLU A 99 -15.72 17.09 -26.56
C GLU A 99 -17.06 16.63 -25.99
N GLU A 100 -17.23 16.62 -24.68
CA GLU A 100 -18.51 16.27 -24.05
C GLU A 100 -19.64 17.17 -24.58
N LYS A 101 -19.43 18.48 -24.62
CA LYS A 101 -20.40 19.45 -25.17
C LYS A 101 -20.69 19.20 -26.65
N ASN A 102 -19.66 18.91 -27.44
CA ASN A 102 -19.81 18.59 -28.87
C ASN A 102 -20.67 17.34 -29.07
N TYR A 103 -20.39 16.27 -28.32
CA TYR A 103 -21.13 15.01 -28.40
C TYR A 103 -22.58 15.18 -27.91
N GLN A 104 -22.82 15.93 -26.82
CA GLN A 104 -24.18 16.24 -26.36
C GLN A 104 -24.98 17.03 -27.41
N TYR A 105 -24.36 17.99 -28.08
CA TYR A 105 -24.98 18.72 -29.19
C TYR A 105 -25.44 17.76 -30.30
N TYR A 106 -24.58 16.83 -30.75
CA TYR A 106 -24.92 15.86 -31.79
C TYR A 106 -25.94 14.79 -31.38
N ILE A 107 -26.08 14.52 -30.08
CA ILE A 107 -27.14 13.66 -29.54
C ILE A 107 -28.49 14.37 -29.62
N ALA A 108 -28.53 15.66 -29.24
CA ALA A 108 -29.74 16.47 -29.22
C ALA A 108 -30.26 16.87 -30.62
N HIS A 109 -29.38 16.94 -31.62
CA HIS A 109 -29.72 17.36 -32.99
C HIS A 109 -29.84 16.17 -33.97
N ASN A 110 -30.37 16.44 -35.17
CA ASN A 110 -30.72 15.45 -36.19
C ASN A 110 -29.56 14.48 -36.50
N LYS A 111 -29.84 13.16 -36.49
CA LYS A 111 -28.87 12.09 -36.78
C LYS A 111 -28.13 12.26 -38.10
N ASN A 112 -28.77 12.90 -39.09
CA ASN A 112 -28.21 13.12 -40.42
C ASN A 112 -27.13 14.22 -40.46
N LEU A 113 -27.01 15.05 -39.41
CA LEU A 113 -26.01 16.11 -39.31
C LEU A 113 -24.73 15.65 -38.58
N ARG A 114 -24.66 14.38 -38.18
CA ARG A 114 -23.53 13.85 -37.41
C ARG A 114 -22.32 13.63 -38.33
N PRO A 115 -21.14 14.19 -38.01
CA PRO A 115 -19.93 13.96 -38.81
C PRO A 115 -19.52 12.48 -38.75
N GLU A 116 -18.70 12.05 -39.72
CA GLU A 116 -18.23 10.67 -39.81
C GLU A 116 -17.43 10.26 -38.57
N SER A 117 -16.64 11.17 -37.99
CA SER A 117 -15.91 10.95 -36.72
C SER A 117 -16.82 10.56 -35.56
N VAL A 118 -18.07 11.03 -35.55
CA VAL A 118 -19.06 10.71 -34.53
C VAL A 118 -19.77 9.38 -34.84
N ARG A 119 -20.04 9.09 -36.12
CA ARG A 119 -20.78 7.89 -36.56
C ARG A 119 -19.90 6.63 -36.65
N ALA A 120 -18.65 6.76 -37.06
CA ALA A 120 -17.77 5.63 -37.33
C ALA A 120 -17.43 4.85 -36.06
N GLN A 121 -17.32 3.53 -36.19
CA GLN A 121 -16.76 2.68 -35.14
C GLN A 121 -15.25 2.90 -35.09
N VAL A 122 -14.72 3.02 -33.88
CA VAL A 122 -13.30 3.32 -33.67
C VAL A 122 -12.82 2.55 -32.46
N THR A 123 -11.57 2.09 -32.46
CA THR A 123 -10.98 1.48 -31.27
C THR A 123 -10.82 2.52 -30.17
N LEU A 124 -10.87 2.09 -28.91
CA LEU A 124 -10.73 2.99 -27.76
C LEU A 124 -9.40 3.78 -27.82
N ASP A 125 -8.31 3.12 -28.20
CA ASP A 125 -7.01 3.79 -28.34
C ASP A 125 -7.02 4.89 -29.41
N ARG A 126 -7.58 4.60 -30.59
CA ARG A 126 -7.66 5.53 -31.70
C ARG A 126 -8.60 6.68 -31.37
N PHE A 127 -9.71 6.40 -30.67
CA PHE A 127 -10.65 7.41 -30.21
C PHE A 127 -9.97 8.49 -29.36
N PHE A 128 -9.20 8.10 -28.34
CA PHE A 128 -8.50 9.07 -27.48
C PHE A 128 -7.28 9.72 -28.16
N LYS A 129 -6.60 9.02 -29.08
CA LYS A 129 -5.52 9.60 -29.89
C LYS A 129 -6.02 10.69 -30.83
N GLU A 130 -7.14 10.46 -31.52
CA GLU A 130 -7.74 11.44 -32.43
C GLU A 130 -8.23 12.70 -31.69
N MET A 131 -8.68 12.57 -30.44
CA MET A 131 -9.03 13.71 -29.57
C MET A 131 -7.80 14.45 -29.00
N GLY A 132 -6.58 13.91 -29.13
CA GLY A 132 -5.40 14.48 -28.47
C GLY A 132 -5.38 14.33 -26.94
N CYS A 133 -6.16 13.39 -26.41
CA CYS A 133 -6.35 13.15 -24.96
C CYS A 133 -5.45 12.02 -24.42
N PHE A 134 -4.28 11.81 -25.02
CA PHE A 134 -3.40 10.69 -24.69
C PHE A 134 -2.16 11.16 -23.92
N PHE A 135 -1.91 10.57 -22.76
CA PHE A 135 -0.69 10.84 -21.98
C PHE A 135 -0.16 9.58 -21.31
N THR A 136 1.15 9.57 -21.06
CA THR A 136 1.86 8.46 -20.40
C THR A 136 1.76 8.59 -18.88
N ILE A 137 1.65 7.46 -18.19
CA ILE A 137 1.61 7.39 -16.74
C ILE A 137 2.75 6.48 -16.28
N SER A 138 3.59 6.95 -15.35
CA SER A 138 4.60 6.10 -14.72
C SER A 138 3.95 5.12 -13.74
N GLU A 139 4.59 3.99 -13.47
CA GLU A 139 4.06 2.99 -12.52
C GLU A 139 3.84 3.58 -11.11
N ASP A 140 4.69 4.52 -10.68
CA ASP A 140 4.54 5.19 -9.38
C ASP A 140 3.38 6.19 -9.36
N ALA A 141 3.17 6.95 -10.43
CA ALA A 141 2.01 7.82 -10.53
C ALA A 141 0.71 7.01 -10.60
N LEU A 142 0.72 5.89 -11.33
CA LEU A 142 -0.38 4.95 -11.39
C LEU A 142 -0.66 4.33 -10.00
N PHE A 143 0.38 3.98 -9.25
CA PHE A 143 0.26 3.50 -7.88
C PHE A 143 -0.42 4.53 -6.98
N LEU A 144 -0.02 5.81 -7.05
CA LEU A 144 -0.67 6.89 -6.30
C LEU A 144 -2.15 7.03 -6.65
N PHE A 145 -2.49 7.03 -7.94
CA PHE A 145 -3.87 7.10 -8.39
C PHE A 145 -4.71 5.93 -7.86
N LEU A 146 -4.24 4.69 -8.02
CA LEU A 146 -4.98 3.49 -7.61
C LEU A 146 -5.16 3.45 -6.10
N SER A 147 -4.11 3.77 -5.34
CA SER A 147 -4.17 3.84 -3.88
C SER A 147 -5.17 4.90 -3.42
N TYR A 148 -5.12 6.10 -4.01
CA TYR A 148 -6.05 7.16 -3.69
C TYR A 148 -7.50 6.78 -4.02
N PHE A 149 -7.75 6.32 -5.24
CA PHE A 149 -9.09 5.96 -5.70
C PHE A 149 -9.72 4.89 -4.80
N LEU A 150 -8.99 3.82 -4.49
CA LEU A 150 -9.51 2.76 -3.64
C LEU A 150 -9.69 3.20 -2.18
N CYS A 151 -8.88 4.15 -1.69
CA CYS A 151 -9.05 4.76 -0.37
C CYS A 151 -10.33 5.61 -0.31
N VAL A 152 -10.58 6.47 -1.32
CA VAL A 152 -11.79 7.33 -1.36
C VAL A 152 -13.09 6.51 -1.21
N TYR A 153 -13.10 5.29 -1.74
CA TYR A 153 -14.28 4.44 -1.74
C TYR A 153 -14.20 3.25 -0.79
N HIS A 154 -13.25 3.21 0.14
CA HIS A 154 -13.22 2.13 1.13
C HIS A 154 -14.28 2.33 2.23
N ILE A 155 -14.66 1.24 2.88
CA ILE A 155 -15.43 1.23 4.11
C ILE A 155 -14.45 0.89 5.21
N VAL A 156 -14.41 1.72 6.26
CA VAL A 156 -13.57 1.49 7.43
C VAL A 156 -14.37 0.90 8.58
N ASP A 157 -13.71 0.16 9.47
CA ASP A 157 -14.31 -0.31 10.71
C ASP A 157 -14.29 0.76 11.82
N ARG A 158 -14.65 0.36 13.05
CA ARG A 158 -14.63 1.25 14.23
C ARG A 158 -13.23 1.72 14.62
N GLU A 159 -12.19 1.03 14.17
CA GLU A 159 -10.80 1.40 14.38
C GLU A 159 -10.22 2.14 13.17
N GLU A 160 -11.08 2.59 12.23
CA GLU A 160 -10.69 3.28 10.99
C GLU A 160 -9.82 2.41 10.06
N ILE A 161 -9.91 1.08 10.17
CA ILE A 161 -9.14 0.15 9.35
C ILE A 161 -9.95 -0.16 8.06
N PRO A 162 -9.35 -0.07 6.86
CA PRO A 162 -10.03 -0.39 5.62
C PRO A 162 -10.49 -1.86 5.54
N MET A 163 -11.79 -2.09 5.36
CA MET A 163 -12.40 -3.43 5.37
C MET A 163 -12.93 -3.87 4.00
N ALA A 164 -13.58 -2.98 3.24
CA ALA A 164 -14.19 -3.32 1.97
C ALA A 164 -14.23 -2.11 1.01
N ILE A 165 -14.59 -2.34 -0.26
CA ILE A 165 -14.86 -1.27 -1.23
C ILE A 165 -16.36 -1.03 -1.34
N ASN A 166 -16.77 0.24 -1.26
CA ASN A 166 -18.15 0.70 -1.42
C ASN A 166 -18.51 0.89 -2.89
N TYR A 167 -18.70 -0.23 -3.62
CA TYR A 167 -19.10 -0.20 -5.03
C TYR A 167 -20.38 0.59 -5.36
N PRO A 168 -21.41 0.64 -4.48
CA PRO A 168 -22.54 1.55 -4.65
C PRO A 168 -22.14 3.03 -4.74
N VAL A 169 -21.24 3.51 -3.86
CA VAL A 169 -20.78 4.90 -3.89
C VAL A 169 -19.98 5.19 -5.15
N ILE A 170 -19.12 4.26 -5.61
CA ILE A 170 -18.43 4.39 -6.91
C ILE A 170 -19.45 4.55 -8.05
N ALA A 171 -20.52 3.74 -8.05
CA ALA A 171 -21.56 3.80 -9.07
C ALA A 171 -22.26 5.15 -9.10
N GLU A 172 -22.57 5.72 -7.93
CA GLU A 172 -23.21 7.03 -7.81
C GLU A 172 -22.27 8.17 -8.22
N THR A 173 -21.07 8.24 -7.63
CA THR A 173 -20.13 9.34 -7.85
C THR A 173 -19.64 9.41 -9.30
N ILE A 174 -19.33 8.26 -9.91
CA ILE A 174 -18.78 8.19 -11.27
C ILE A 174 -19.89 7.96 -12.32
N LYS A 175 -21.16 7.89 -11.88
CA LYS A 175 -22.34 7.66 -12.74
C LYS A 175 -22.20 6.38 -13.58
N LEU A 176 -21.77 5.30 -12.93
CA LEU A 176 -21.58 3.98 -13.52
C LEU A 176 -22.72 3.03 -13.13
N SER A 177 -22.96 2.00 -13.92
CA SER A 177 -23.80 0.89 -13.46
C SER A 177 -23.13 0.15 -12.32
N ARG A 178 -23.91 -0.50 -11.45
CA ARG A 178 -23.40 -1.26 -10.31
C ARG A 178 -22.47 -2.42 -10.70
N SER A 179 -22.70 -3.04 -11.87
CA SER A 179 -21.83 -4.09 -12.38
C SER A 179 -20.50 -3.51 -12.89
N TYR A 180 -20.55 -2.35 -13.53
CA TYR A 180 -19.37 -1.69 -14.05
C TYR A 180 -18.52 -1.08 -12.94
N SER A 181 -19.12 -0.52 -11.88
CA SER A 181 -18.38 -0.03 -10.71
C SER A 181 -17.62 -1.15 -10.00
N LYS A 182 -18.24 -2.34 -9.87
CA LYS A 182 -17.54 -3.56 -9.41
C LYS A 182 -16.36 -3.91 -10.32
N LYS A 183 -16.57 -3.91 -11.64
CA LYS A 183 -15.51 -4.19 -12.62
C LYS A 183 -14.32 -3.22 -12.46
N VAL A 184 -14.59 -1.92 -12.32
CA VAL A 184 -13.57 -0.88 -12.10
C VAL A 184 -12.80 -1.15 -10.80
N GLY A 185 -13.49 -1.32 -9.68
CA GLY A 185 -12.82 -1.53 -8.40
C GLY A 185 -11.99 -2.82 -8.37
N HIS A 186 -12.51 -3.94 -8.87
CA HIS A 186 -11.74 -5.18 -8.98
C HIS A 186 -10.52 -5.03 -9.91
N TYR A 187 -10.68 -4.34 -11.03
CA TYR A 187 -9.59 -4.05 -11.95
C TYR A 187 -8.48 -3.25 -11.26
N TYR A 188 -8.82 -2.20 -10.51
CA TYR A 188 -7.85 -1.39 -9.78
C TYR A 188 -7.21 -2.15 -8.62
N GLN A 189 -7.94 -2.99 -7.90
CA GLN A 189 -7.37 -3.84 -6.87
C GLN A 189 -6.34 -4.82 -7.46
N LYS A 190 -6.63 -5.45 -8.60
CA LYS A 190 -5.67 -6.31 -9.30
C LYS A 190 -4.41 -5.56 -9.68
N LEU A 191 -4.56 -4.42 -10.35
CA LEU A 191 -3.44 -3.64 -10.83
C LEU A 191 -2.58 -3.11 -9.67
N LEU A 192 -3.20 -2.65 -8.58
CA LEU A 192 -2.48 -2.20 -7.39
C LEU A 192 -1.76 -3.35 -6.68
N SER A 193 -2.36 -4.55 -6.64
CA SER A 193 -1.73 -5.74 -6.06
C SER A 193 -0.48 -6.17 -6.84
N GLU A 194 -0.52 -6.09 -8.17
CA GLU A 194 0.61 -6.39 -9.05
C GLU A 194 1.75 -5.39 -8.88
N LEU A 195 1.43 -4.09 -8.91
CA LEU A 195 2.43 -3.03 -8.66
C LEU A 195 3.03 -3.11 -7.25
N SER A 196 2.26 -3.59 -6.26
CA SER A 196 2.74 -3.84 -4.90
C SER A 196 3.76 -4.98 -4.88
N CYS A 197 3.46 -6.12 -5.54
CA CYS A 197 4.40 -7.24 -5.62
C CYS A 197 5.68 -6.87 -6.39
N GLN A 198 5.55 -6.15 -7.50
CA GLN A 198 6.69 -5.65 -8.27
C GLN A 198 7.59 -4.73 -7.43
N PHE A 199 7.00 -3.84 -6.62
CA PHE A 199 7.76 -3.00 -5.70
C PHE A 199 8.59 -3.82 -4.71
N ILE A 200 8.05 -4.92 -4.16
CA ILE A 200 8.81 -5.80 -3.26
C ILE A 200 9.97 -6.49 -3.96
N PHE A 201 9.79 -6.93 -5.21
CA PHE A 201 10.90 -7.47 -5.99
C PHE A 201 11.99 -6.42 -6.25
N ASN A 202 11.62 -5.17 -6.52
CA ASN A 202 12.59 -4.08 -6.68
C ASN A 202 13.36 -3.83 -5.37
N LEU A 203 12.67 -3.77 -4.22
CA LEU A 203 13.35 -3.62 -2.91
C LEU A 203 14.32 -4.77 -2.64
N LEU A 204 13.95 -5.99 -3.01
CA LEU A 204 14.79 -7.17 -2.80
C LEU A 204 16.08 -7.12 -3.63
N ASP A 205 16.02 -6.52 -4.83
CA ASP A 205 17.19 -6.31 -5.68
C ASP A 205 18.20 -5.34 -5.04
N GLU A 206 17.74 -4.47 -4.13
CA GLU A 206 18.56 -3.54 -3.32
C GLU A 206 19.08 -4.17 -2.00
N LEU A 207 18.76 -5.44 -1.74
CA LEU A 207 19.19 -6.19 -0.54
C LEU A 207 20.07 -7.42 -0.88
N PRO A 208 21.38 -7.23 -1.17
CA PRO A 208 22.29 -8.33 -1.57
C PRO A 208 22.36 -9.48 -0.57
N GLN A 209 22.21 -9.19 0.72
CA GLN A 209 22.22 -10.18 1.81
C GLN A 209 20.97 -11.09 1.83
N LYS A 210 19.97 -10.85 0.98
CA LYS A 210 18.75 -11.64 0.86
C LYS A 210 18.60 -12.31 -0.51
N GLN A 211 19.70 -12.55 -1.23
CA GLN A 211 19.70 -13.27 -2.51
C GLN A 211 19.01 -14.64 -2.43
N GLU A 212 19.11 -15.35 -1.30
CA GLU A 212 18.41 -16.62 -1.07
C GLU A 212 16.89 -16.47 -1.13
N LEU A 213 16.35 -15.44 -0.47
CA LEU A 213 14.92 -15.14 -0.47
C LEU A 213 14.42 -14.81 -1.88
N ARG A 214 15.25 -14.19 -2.73
CA ARG A 214 14.89 -13.85 -4.12
C ARG A 214 14.51 -15.07 -4.95
N LYS A 215 15.18 -16.20 -4.74
CA LYS A 215 14.88 -17.44 -5.47
C LYS A 215 13.53 -18.00 -5.04
N ILE A 216 13.29 -18.08 -3.73
CA ILE A 216 12.07 -18.67 -3.17
C ILE A 216 10.85 -17.76 -3.35
N LEU A 217 11.02 -16.45 -3.23
CA LEU A 217 9.89 -15.50 -3.27
C LEU A 217 9.15 -15.53 -4.61
N ARG A 218 9.85 -15.81 -5.72
CA ARG A 218 9.22 -16.01 -7.04
C ARG A 218 8.28 -17.22 -7.06
N CYS A 219 8.66 -18.31 -6.40
CA CYS A 219 7.81 -19.50 -6.25
C CYS A 219 6.59 -19.24 -5.36
N LEU A 220 6.68 -18.25 -4.47
CA LEU A 220 5.62 -17.82 -3.56
C LEU A 220 4.76 -16.68 -4.14
N HIS A 221 5.12 -16.12 -5.29
CA HIS A 221 4.29 -15.16 -5.99
C HIS A 221 3.10 -15.87 -6.61
N ARG A 222 1.91 -15.68 -6.03
CA ARG A 222 0.70 -16.41 -6.38
C ARG A 222 -0.45 -15.46 -6.68
N GLN A 223 -1.46 -15.99 -7.36
CA GLN A 223 -2.71 -15.30 -7.60
C GLN A 223 -3.75 -15.75 -6.56
N SER A 224 -4.30 -14.81 -5.79
CA SER A 224 -5.36 -15.05 -4.81
C SER A 224 -6.76 -14.93 -5.42
N ASP A 225 -7.78 -15.02 -4.55
CA ASP A 225 -9.18 -14.76 -4.89
C ASP A 225 -9.34 -13.47 -5.71
N GLU A 226 -10.30 -13.48 -6.65
CA GLU A 226 -10.53 -12.39 -7.58
C GLU A 226 -9.31 -12.03 -8.43
N GLY A 227 -8.33 -12.93 -8.58
CA GLY A 227 -7.23 -12.77 -9.52
C GLY A 227 -6.14 -11.76 -9.13
N ARG A 228 -6.02 -11.41 -7.84
CA ARG A 228 -5.03 -10.45 -7.32
C ARG A 228 -3.67 -11.12 -7.10
N MET A 229 -2.57 -10.42 -7.35
CA MET A 229 -1.23 -10.95 -7.13
C MET A 229 -0.81 -10.70 -5.67
N VAL A 230 -0.24 -11.71 -5.02
CA VAL A 230 0.08 -11.68 -3.59
C VAL A 230 1.39 -12.40 -3.28
N LEU A 231 1.96 -12.05 -2.14
CA LEU A 231 3.19 -12.58 -1.56
C LEU A 231 2.99 -12.90 -0.06
N PRO A 232 3.85 -13.71 0.57
CA PRO A 232 3.75 -14.00 2.00
C PRO A 232 3.97 -12.75 2.86
N CYS A 233 3.05 -12.49 3.78
CA CYS A 233 3.10 -11.32 4.68
C CYS A 233 4.43 -11.21 5.45
N TYR A 234 4.93 -12.29 6.05
CA TYR A 234 6.19 -12.28 6.82
C TYR A 234 7.39 -11.88 5.96
N SER A 235 7.58 -12.52 4.81
CA SER A 235 8.71 -12.26 3.92
C SER A 235 8.71 -10.83 3.39
N VAL A 236 7.52 -10.34 3.02
CA VAL A 236 7.33 -8.97 2.56
C VAL A 236 7.71 -7.98 3.67
N THR A 237 7.24 -8.23 4.89
CA THR A 237 7.57 -7.38 6.05
C THR A 237 9.06 -7.41 6.35
N GLU A 238 9.73 -8.57 6.24
CA GLU A 238 11.18 -8.65 6.41
C GLU A 238 11.94 -7.76 5.42
N ILE A 239 11.58 -7.83 4.14
CA ILE A 239 12.18 -7.01 3.08
C ILE A 239 11.98 -5.51 3.39
N ILE A 240 10.74 -5.12 3.69
CA ILE A 240 10.40 -3.72 4.00
C ILE A 240 11.17 -3.24 5.24
N VAL A 241 11.18 -4.00 6.33
CA VAL A 241 11.84 -3.59 7.57
C VAL A 241 13.35 -3.42 7.39
N LEU A 242 14.00 -4.33 6.66
CA LEU A 242 15.43 -4.20 6.34
C LEU A 242 15.70 -2.95 5.49
N HIS A 243 14.83 -2.67 4.51
CA HIS A 243 14.96 -1.49 3.67
C HIS A 243 14.72 -0.19 4.47
N MET A 244 13.74 -0.19 5.39
CA MET A 244 13.47 0.91 6.31
C MET A 244 14.67 1.22 7.20
N ILE A 245 15.31 0.20 7.77
CA ILE A 245 16.50 0.35 8.62
C ILE A 245 17.66 0.95 7.83
N ARG A 246 17.91 0.42 6.62
CA ARG A 246 18.98 0.90 5.73
C ARG A 246 18.86 2.34 5.30
N ASN A 247 17.64 2.82 5.11
CA ASN A 247 17.37 4.16 4.60
C ASN A 247 16.89 5.13 5.70
N ASN A 248 17.18 4.81 6.97
CA ASN A 248 16.81 5.62 8.13
C ASN A 248 15.34 6.07 8.13
N ALA A 249 14.44 5.15 7.78
CA ALA A 249 13.03 5.48 7.60
C ALA A 249 12.36 5.84 8.93
N ASN A 250 11.46 6.82 8.91
CA ASN A 250 10.66 7.23 10.06
C ASN A 250 9.51 6.25 10.31
N LEU A 251 9.30 5.91 11.58
CA LEU A 251 8.28 4.99 12.04
C LEU A 251 7.51 5.59 13.22
N ALA A 252 6.18 5.64 13.12
CA ALA A 252 5.30 5.94 14.24
C ALA A 252 4.71 4.64 14.78
N PHE A 253 5.05 4.29 16.02
CA PHE A 253 4.52 3.12 16.69
C PHE A 253 3.36 3.56 17.60
N VAL A 254 2.13 3.34 17.14
CA VAL A 254 0.89 3.80 17.79
C VAL A 254 0.25 2.63 18.53
N VAL A 255 0.14 2.74 19.85
CA VAL A 255 -0.38 1.69 20.72
C VAL A 255 -1.63 2.18 21.44
N ASP A 256 -2.75 1.54 21.14
CA ASP A 256 -4.01 1.72 21.85
C ASP A 256 -4.06 0.75 23.04
N ILE A 257 -4.03 1.27 24.27
CA ILE A 257 -4.18 0.50 25.51
C ILE A 257 -5.66 0.30 25.77
N GLN A 258 -6.12 -0.94 25.70
CA GLN A 258 -7.49 -1.32 26.01
C GLN A 258 -7.59 -1.67 27.50
N SER A 259 -8.31 -0.84 28.26
CA SER A 259 -8.76 -1.15 29.63
C SER A 259 -10.28 -1.38 29.65
N GLU A 260 -10.84 -1.84 30.78
CA GLU A 260 -12.28 -2.14 30.87
C GLU A 260 -13.20 -0.93 30.64
N ASN A 261 -12.71 0.29 30.93
CA ASN A 261 -13.53 1.52 30.89
C ASN A 261 -12.90 2.67 30.07
N ASP A 262 -11.66 2.52 29.60
CA ASP A 262 -10.94 3.61 28.95
C ASP A 262 -9.99 3.11 27.84
N LYS A 263 -9.74 3.97 26.87
CA LYS A 263 -8.81 3.76 25.76
C LYS A 263 -7.75 4.88 25.78
N GLU A 264 -6.56 4.53 26.25
CA GLU A 264 -5.40 5.44 26.21
C GLU A 264 -4.55 5.16 24.98
N ARG A 265 -4.01 6.20 24.32
CA ARG A 265 -3.16 6.07 23.14
C ARG A 265 -1.75 6.56 23.44
N PHE A 266 -0.76 5.73 23.14
CA PHE A 266 0.65 6.09 23.16
C PHE A 266 1.24 6.09 21.75
N VAL A 267 2.10 7.07 21.46
CA VAL A 267 2.75 7.20 20.15
C VAL A 267 4.25 7.36 20.32
N PHE A 268 4.99 6.36 19.87
CA PHE A 268 6.45 6.32 19.97
C PHE A 268 7.09 6.52 18.58
N PRO A 269 7.78 7.64 18.35
CA PRO A 269 8.49 7.86 17.10
C PRO A 269 9.86 7.19 17.13
N PHE A 270 10.15 6.43 16.08
CA PHE A 270 11.41 5.75 15.85
C PHE A 270 11.94 6.06 14.45
N GLN A 271 13.23 5.81 14.25
CA GLN A 271 13.91 5.91 12.97
C GLN A 271 14.77 4.68 12.74
N GLY A 272 14.83 4.18 11.50
CA GLY A 272 15.76 3.11 11.13
C GLY A 272 17.22 3.49 11.44
N SER A 273 18.00 2.54 11.92
CA SER A 273 19.41 2.74 12.29
C SER A 273 20.24 1.53 11.88
N VAL A 274 21.12 1.72 10.90
CA VAL A 274 22.04 0.68 10.40
C VAL A 274 22.96 0.19 11.51
N ASP A 275 23.43 1.10 12.37
CA ASP A 275 24.37 0.79 13.45
C ASP A 275 23.79 -0.19 14.48
N SER A 276 22.49 -0.06 14.76
CA SER A 276 21.79 -0.96 15.69
C SER A 276 21.13 -2.16 15.01
N ASP A 277 21.10 -2.21 13.68
CA ASP A 277 20.27 -3.13 12.89
C ASP A 277 18.80 -3.19 13.38
N ASP A 278 18.28 -2.05 13.84
CA ASP A 278 16.94 -1.90 14.41
C ASP A 278 16.44 -0.46 14.21
N PHE A 279 15.33 -0.10 14.84
CA PHE A 279 14.80 1.25 14.92
C PHE A 279 15.13 1.88 16.27
N GLU A 280 15.62 3.12 16.25
CA GLU A 280 16.00 3.89 17.42
C GLU A 280 15.05 5.06 17.69
N PRO A 281 14.85 5.48 18.95
CA PRO A 281 13.97 6.60 19.27
C PRO A 281 14.45 7.88 18.59
N MET A 282 13.53 8.63 17.99
CA MET A 282 13.89 9.89 17.34
C MET A 282 14.28 10.95 18.39
N LEU A 283 15.50 11.48 18.28
CA LEU A 283 15.97 12.56 19.17
C LEU A 283 15.37 13.92 18.80
N GLN A 284 15.06 14.12 17.52
CA GLN A 284 14.46 15.34 16.99
C GLN A 284 13.21 14.99 16.20
N LEU A 285 12.09 15.59 16.59
CA LEU A 285 10.81 15.36 15.94
C LEU A 285 10.67 16.32 14.77
N LYS A 286 10.34 15.76 13.60
CA LYS A 286 10.03 16.52 12.40
C LYS A 286 8.59 16.22 12.03
N PRO A 287 7.62 17.00 12.54
CA PRO A 287 6.21 16.62 12.50
C PRO A 287 5.68 16.42 11.07
N TYR A 288 6.16 17.22 10.11
CA TYR A 288 5.68 17.16 8.73
C TYR A 288 6.40 16.12 7.86
N GLU A 289 7.42 15.42 8.37
CA GLU A 289 8.03 14.35 7.60
C GLU A 289 7.08 13.14 7.49
N PRO A 290 7.09 12.43 6.34
CA PRO A 290 6.37 11.18 6.22
C PRO A 290 6.89 10.18 7.26
N CYS A 291 6.03 9.26 7.67
CA CYS A 291 6.37 8.11 8.48
C CYS A 291 5.49 6.91 8.09
N VAL A 292 6.01 5.70 8.33
CA VAL A 292 5.18 4.50 8.34
C VAL A 292 4.56 4.38 9.71
N VAL A 293 3.25 4.23 9.78
CA VAL A 293 2.49 4.09 11.03
C VAL A 293 2.21 2.62 11.27
N MET A 294 2.63 2.11 12.41
CA MET A 294 2.32 0.78 12.91
C MET A 294 1.31 0.94 14.02
N LYS A 295 0.03 0.73 13.70
CA LYS A 295 -1.08 0.86 14.66
C LYS A 295 -1.42 -0.51 15.23
N GLY A 296 -1.47 -0.59 16.55
CA GLY A 296 -1.85 -1.81 17.23
C GLY A 296 -2.45 -1.57 18.60
N SER A 297 -2.79 -2.66 19.26
CA SER A 297 -3.43 -2.63 20.57
C SER A 297 -2.66 -3.47 21.60
N CYS A 298 -2.79 -3.09 22.86
CA CYS A 298 -2.30 -3.86 23.99
C CYS A 298 -3.41 -3.95 25.06
N ARG A 299 -3.57 -5.14 25.65
CA ARG A 299 -4.49 -5.36 26.78
C ARG A 299 -3.68 -5.42 28.07
N SER A 300 -3.76 -4.35 28.86
CA SER A 300 -3.10 -4.29 30.17
C SER A 300 -3.75 -3.26 31.08
N ASN A 301 -3.98 -3.62 32.34
CA ASN A 301 -4.65 -2.74 33.30
C ASN A 301 -3.69 -1.77 34.00
N ASN A 302 -2.36 -1.95 33.89
CA ASN A 302 -1.35 -1.21 34.67
C ASN A 302 -0.11 -0.80 33.86
N LEU A 303 -0.21 -0.66 32.53
CA LEU A 303 0.95 -0.38 31.69
C LEU A 303 1.18 1.12 31.51
N THR A 304 2.19 1.66 32.18
CA THR A 304 2.59 3.05 31.95
C THR A 304 3.33 3.18 30.63
N GLN A 305 3.22 4.35 29.99
CA GLN A 305 3.96 4.70 28.77
C GLN A 305 5.47 4.37 28.85
N SER A 306 6.12 4.68 29.99
CA SER A 306 7.54 4.40 30.21
C SER A 306 7.84 2.90 30.27
N SER A 307 7.00 2.14 30.98
CA SER A 307 7.17 0.68 31.08
C SER A 307 6.98 -0.02 29.73
N LEU A 308 6.02 0.43 28.92
CA LEU A 308 5.81 -0.09 27.57
C LEU A 308 7.02 0.22 26.70
N PHE A 309 7.50 1.46 26.70
CA PHE A 309 8.67 1.86 25.92
C PHE A 309 9.91 1.02 26.24
N ILE A 310 10.20 0.79 27.53
CA ILE A 310 11.32 -0.06 27.96
C ILE A 310 11.16 -1.49 27.42
N LYS A 311 9.95 -2.07 27.51
CA LYS A 311 9.67 -3.41 26.96
C LYS A 311 9.86 -3.46 25.45
N LEU A 312 9.32 -2.49 24.72
CA LEU A 312 9.47 -2.39 23.26
C LEU A 312 10.96 -2.36 22.88
N ARG A 313 11.75 -1.52 23.57
CA ARG A 313 13.20 -1.42 23.35
C ARG A 313 13.97 -2.69 23.71
N SER A 314 13.58 -3.39 24.78
CA SER A 314 14.27 -4.63 25.18
C SER A 314 14.06 -5.79 24.20
N VAL A 315 12.92 -5.82 23.50
CA VAL A 315 12.63 -6.84 22.48
C VAL A 315 13.21 -6.46 21.12
N GLY A 316 13.27 -5.16 20.84
CA GLY A 316 13.68 -4.60 19.54
C GLY A 316 12.48 -4.41 18.61
N ILE A 317 12.39 -3.24 17.96
CA ILE A 317 11.22 -2.86 17.17
C ILE A 317 11.14 -3.71 15.91
N LYS A 318 12.27 -3.92 15.23
CA LYS A 318 12.41 -4.87 14.11
C LYS A 318 11.81 -6.22 14.48
N ASN A 319 12.20 -6.79 15.63
CA ASN A 319 11.73 -8.10 16.03
C ASN A 319 10.22 -8.11 16.33
N ILE A 320 9.69 -7.08 17.00
CA ILE A 320 8.25 -6.93 17.26
C ILE A 320 7.45 -6.91 15.95
N LEU A 321 7.92 -6.17 14.93
CA LEU A 321 7.26 -6.11 13.63
C LEU A 321 7.26 -7.49 12.93
N LEU A 322 8.41 -8.16 12.93
CA LEU A 322 8.57 -9.47 12.29
C LEU A 322 7.72 -10.55 12.95
N ILE A 323 7.72 -10.65 14.29
CA ILE A 323 6.91 -11.66 14.99
C ILE A 323 5.41 -11.40 14.85
N ASN A 324 4.97 -10.14 14.86
CA ASN A 324 3.57 -9.80 14.60
C ASN A 324 3.16 -10.32 13.22
N ASN A 325 3.91 -9.97 12.17
CA ASN A 325 3.59 -10.37 10.80
C ASN A 325 3.75 -11.89 10.55
N ALA A 326 4.64 -12.56 11.29
CA ALA A 326 4.74 -14.01 11.28
C ALA A 326 3.47 -14.68 11.85
N ALA A 327 2.86 -14.10 12.89
CA ALA A 327 1.64 -14.61 13.52
C ALA A 327 0.37 -14.40 12.68
N HIS A 328 0.38 -13.47 11.73
CA HIS A 328 -0.74 -13.24 10.83
C HIS A 328 -0.85 -14.37 9.77
N PRO A 329 -2.04 -14.56 9.17
CA PRO A 329 -2.16 -15.32 7.94
C PRO A 329 -1.21 -14.79 6.87
N GLN A 330 -0.38 -15.68 6.33
CA GLN A 330 0.61 -15.36 5.29
C GLN A 330 -0.06 -15.09 3.94
N TYR A 331 -1.21 -15.73 3.70
CA TYR A 331 -2.10 -15.49 2.58
C TYR A 331 -3.55 -15.43 3.08
N SER A 332 -4.39 -14.67 2.38
CA SER A 332 -5.84 -14.60 2.62
C SER A 332 -6.64 -15.28 1.52
N GLY A 333 -7.92 -15.53 1.79
CA GLY A 333 -8.86 -16.08 0.81
C GLY A 333 -8.89 -17.60 0.76
N GLU A 334 -9.75 -18.13 -0.10
CA GLU A 334 -10.00 -19.56 -0.26
C GLU A 334 -9.02 -20.21 -1.24
N THR A 335 -8.69 -19.52 -2.34
CA THR A 335 -7.80 -20.03 -3.40
C THR A 335 -6.43 -20.44 -2.87
N LEU A 336 -5.92 -19.74 -1.85
CA LEU A 336 -4.60 -19.96 -1.27
C LEU A 336 -4.64 -20.47 0.17
N LYS A 337 -5.74 -21.14 0.57
CA LYS A 337 -5.91 -21.64 1.94
C LYS A 337 -4.77 -22.54 2.42
N GLU A 338 -4.19 -23.36 1.54
CA GLU A 338 -3.10 -24.28 1.87
C GLU A 338 -1.79 -23.53 2.17
N TYR A 339 -1.63 -22.31 1.65
CA TYR A 339 -0.47 -21.46 1.89
C TYR A 339 -0.66 -20.53 3.09
N ARG A 340 -1.87 -20.47 3.65
CA ARG A 340 -2.29 -19.48 4.65
C ARG A 340 -1.35 -19.43 5.86
N ASP A 341 -0.99 -20.58 6.41
CA ASP A 341 -0.25 -20.63 7.66
C ASP A 341 1.26 -20.75 7.46
N ASN A 342 1.71 -21.66 6.60
CA ASN A 342 3.13 -21.85 6.33
C ASN A 342 3.36 -22.12 4.84
N PRO A 343 3.52 -21.06 4.03
CA PRO A 343 3.64 -21.22 2.58
C PRO A 343 4.92 -21.93 2.16
N PHE A 344 5.97 -21.88 2.97
CA PHE A 344 7.22 -22.58 2.72
C PHE A 344 7.04 -24.08 2.86
N GLN A 345 6.35 -24.53 3.92
CA GLN A 345 6.04 -25.94 4.10
C GLN A 345 5.18 -26.48 2.95
N THR A 346 4.16 -25.72 2.55
CA THR A 346 3.29 -26.07 1.41
C THR A 346 4.09 -26.18 0.11
N LEU A 347 5.03 -25.26 -0.12
CA LEU A 347 5.91 -25.31 -1.30
C LEU A 347 6.75 -26.59 -1.33
N ILE A 348 7.31 -27.03 -0.19
CA ILE A 348 8.07 -28.29 -0.09
C ILE A 348 7.16 -29.49 -0.35
N GLN A 349 5.97 -29.51 0.25
CA GLN A 349 5.06 -30.66 0.16
C GLN A 349 4.52 -30.85 -1.26
N LEU A 350 4.15 -29.76 -1.94
CA LEU A 350 3.48 -29.82 -3.23
C LEU A 350 4.44 -29.75 -4.43
N PHE A 351 5.60 -29.12 -4.26
CA PHE A 351 6.51 -28.80 -5.37
C PHE A 351 7.97 -29.24 -5.12
N SER A 352 8.21 -30.20 -4.22
CA SER A 352 9.57 -30.71 -3.94
C SER A 352 10.35 -31.10 -5.20
N ASN A 353 9.70 -31.73 -6.17
CA ASN A 353 10.34 -32.16 -7.42
C ASN A 353 10.69 -31.01 -8.38
N GLU A 354 10.12 -29.81 -8.18
CA GLU A 354 10.40 -28.62 -9.00
C GLU A 354 11.50 -27.73 -8.38
N LEU A 355 11.81 -27.94 -7.10
CA LEU A 355 12.84 -27.21 -6.38
C LEU A 355 14.19 -27.91 -6.49
N SER A 356 15.25 -27.16 -6.75
CA SER A 356 16.62 -27.67 -6.61
C SER A 356 16.93 -28.03 -5.14
N PRO A 357 17.91 -28.90 -4.86
CA PRO A 357 18.29 -29.25 -3.49
C PRO A 357 18.62 -28.03 -2.60
N PHE A 358 19.23 -27.00 -3.19
CA PHE A 358 19.52 -25.75 -2.50
C PHE A 358 18.26 -24.94 -2.16
N GLU A 359 17.29 -24.88 -3.09
CA GLU A 359 16.01 -24.20 -2.84
C GLU A 359 15.16 -24.93 -1.81
N GLN A 360 15.18 -26.27 -1.81
CA GLN A 360 14.55 -27.07 -0.76
C GLN A 360 15.15 -26.76 0.61
N PHE A 361 16.48 -26.71 0.72
CA PHE A 361 17.18 -26.35 1.96
C PHE A 361 16.78 -24.96 2.47
N ILE A 362 16.81 -23.93 1.61
CA ILE A 362 16.39 -22.57 1.98
C ILE A 362 14.93 -22.56 2.41
N THR A 363 14.05 -23.22 1.67
CA THR A 363 12.62 -23.25 1.97
C THR A 363 12.36 -23.92 3.33
N GLN A 364 13.07 -25.00 3.65
CA GLN A 364 12.98 -25.67 4.95
C GLN A 364 13.42 -24.74 6.08
N LYS A 365 14.54 -24.01 5.90
CA LYS A 365 15.02 -23.01 6.87
C LYS A 365 13.99 -21.90 7.11
N LEU A 366 13.43 -21.33 6.04
CA LEU A 366 12.40 -20.28 6.13
C LEU A 366 11.11 -20.79 6.80
N SER A 367 10.73 -22.04 6.53
CA SER A 367 9.60 -22.71 7.20
C SER A 367 9.82 -22.80 8.70
N SER A 368 10.99 -23.29 9.14
CA SER A 368 11.36 -23.39 10.55
C SER A 368 11.40 -22.02 11.23
N GLU A 369 12.01 -21.02 10.58
CA GLU A 369 12.09 -19.65 11.10
C GLU A 369 10.69 -19.05 11.32
N LEU A 370 9.78 -19.23 10.35
CA LEU A 370 8.40 -18.75 10.49
C LEU A 370 7.69 -19.39 11.70
N ILE A 371 7.87 -20.69 11.92
CA ILE A 371 7.29 -21.41 13.07
C ILE A 371 7.86 -20.84 14.39
N GLU A 372 9.17 -20.65 14.48
CA GLU A 372 9.81 -20.07 15.67
C GLU A 372 9.30 -18.65 15.95
N LYS A 373 9.15 -17.83 14.92
CA LYS A 373 8.63 -16.45 15.04
C LYS A 373 7.17 -16.44 15.51
N LYS A 374 6.33 -17.36 15.04
CA LYS A 374 4.95 -17.53 15.52
C LYS A 374 4.90 -17.89 17.01
N GLN A 375 5.73 -18.83 17.44
CA GLN A 375 5.82 -19.21 18.86
C GLN A 375 6.29 -18.03 19.72
N LEU A 376 7.27 -17.26 19.23
CA LEU A 376 7.78 -16.08 19.91
C LEU A 376 6.72 -14.97 19.99
N ALA A 377 5.92 -14.77 18.94
CA ALA A 377 4.82 -13.82 18.94
C ALA A 377 3.82 -14.12 20.07
N TYR A 378 3.42 -15.39 20.21
CA TYR A 378 2.53 -15.83 21.28
C TYR A 378 3.16 -15.59 22.66
N LYS A 379 4.43 -15.97 22.84
CA LYS A 379 5.15 -15.82 24.12
C LYS A 379 5.26 -14.35 24.54
N LEU A 380 5.57 -13.45 23.61
CA LEU A 380 5.80 -12.03 23.91
C LEU A 380 4.50 -11.21 24.01
N GLY A 381 3.37 -11.74 23.54
CA GLY A 381 2.10 -11.03 23.61
C GLY A 381 1.81 -10.19 22.36
N CYS A 382 2.08 -10.78 21.20
CA CYS A 382 1.87 -10.20 19.87
C CYS A 382 0.87 -11.00 19.01
N THR A 383 -0.09 -11.69 19.65
CA THR A 383 -1.13 -12.46 18.95
C THR A 383 -2.51 -12.10 19.48
N ILE A 384 -3.58 -12.57 18.82
CA ILE A 384 -4.96 -12.30 19.26
C ILE A 384 -5.22 -12.94 20.64
N GLU A 385 -4.67 -14.14 20.86
CA GLU A 385 -4.79 -14.93 22.08
C GLU A 385 -3.98 -14.33 23.23
N ASN A 386 -2.90 -13.62 22.92
CA ASN A 386 -2.06 -12.95 23.91
C ASN A 386 -1.66 -11.56 23.40
N GLN A 387 -2.33 -10.51 23.88
CA GLN A 387 -2.14 -9.11 23.47
C GLN A 387 -1.40 -8.29 24.53
N ARG A 388 -0.44 -8.90 25.25
CA ARG A 388 0.25 -8.27 26.39
C ARG A 388 1.31 -7.23 26.04
N LEU A 389 1.88 -7.28 24.83
CA LEU A 389 2.92 -6.36 24.39
C LEU A 389 2.40 -5.44 23.30
N PHE A 390 2.05 -6.00 22.14
CA PHE A 390 1.58 -5.25 20.99
C PHE A 390 1.02 -6.23 19.95
N LEU A 391 -0.30 -6.18 19.74
CA LEU A 391 -0.95 -6.79 18.60
C LEU A 391 -1.07 -5.76 17.49
N LEU A 392 -0.30 -5.96 16.42
CA LEU A 392 -0.43 -5.16 15.21
C LEU A 392 -1.84 -5.32 14.63
N LYS A 393 -2.47 -4.19 14.31
CA LYS A 393 -3.80 -4.13 13.71
C LYS A 393 -3.74 -3.66 12.27
N HIS A 394 -2.95 -2.63 12.00
CA HIS A 394 -2.86 -2.01 10.68
C HIS A 394 -1.54 -1.28 10.46
N ILE A 395 -1.13 -1.18 9.18
CA ILE A 395 0.06 -0.47 8.74
C ILE A 395 -0.32 0.46 7.58
N PHE A 396 -0.03 1.75 7.73
CA PHE A 396 -0.32 2.79 6.73
C PHE A 396 0.74 3.88 6.74
N CYS A 397 0.65 4.84 5.83
CA CYS A 397 1.58 5.98 5.77
C CYS A 397 0.87 7.26 6.21
N ASN A 398 1.54 8.07 7.04
CA ASN A 398 1.04 9.38 7.45
C ASN A 398 2.18 10.35 7.79
N SER A 399 1.87 11.57 8.21
CA SER A 399 2.82 12.47 8.84
C SER A 399 2.79 12.35 10.36
N LEU A 400 3.91 12.68 11.04
CA LEU A 400 3.97 12.68 12.50
C LEU A 400 3.12 13.80 13.14
N ALA A 401 2.77 14.84 12.38
CA ALA A 401 1.99 15.99 12.84
C ALA A 401 0.57 15.62 13.28
N GLU A 402 0.04 14.50 12.77
CA GLU A 402 -1.31 14.00 13.09
C GLU A 402 -1.38 13.30 14.46
N TYR A 403 -0.27 13.23 15.20
CA TYR A 403 -0.18 12.47 16.44
C TYR A 403 0.31 13.30 17.61
N GLU A 404 -0.35 13.14 18.75
CA GLU A 404 0.18 13.61 20.03
C GLU A 404 1.33 12.70 20.47
N ILE A 405 2.55 13.17 20.28
CA ILE A 405 3.74 12.37 20.54
C ILE A 405 3.96 12.24 22.04
N SER A 406 4.06 10.99 22.48
CA SER A 406 4.36 10.63 23.85
C SER A 406 5.69 11.27 24.30
N LYS A 407 5.65 12.07 25.38
CA LYS A 407 6.86 12.71 25.93
C LYS A 407 7.83 11.63 26.41
N PHE A 408 9.02 11.57 25.82
CA PHE A 408 10.05 10.64 26.24
C PHE A 408 10.52 10.98 27.66
N PRO A 409 10.77 9.97 28.52
CA PRO A 409 11.65 10.14 29.66
C PRO A 409 13.08 10.35 29.12
N LEU A 410 13.44 11.59 28.81
CA LEU A 410 14.78 12.00 28.35
C LEU A 410 15.90 11.53 29.31
N MET A 411 15.57 11.18 30.56
CA MET A 411 16.51 10.63 31.54
C MET A 411 17.06 9.25 31.17
N LEU A 412 16.37 8.44 30.36
CA LEU A 412 16.84 7.10 29.97
C LEU A 412 17.78 7.09 28.76
N ILE A 413 17.76 8.15 27.94
CA ILE A 413 18.64 8.27 26.76
C ILE A 413 20.03 8.78 27.19
N LYS A 414 20.08 9.72 28.15
CA LYS A 414 21.33 10.32 28.65
C LYS A 414 22.20 9.37 29.50
N SER A 415 21.65 8.27 30.03
CA SER A 415 22.43 7.36 30.87
C SER A 415 23.47 6.56 30.07
N LYS A 416 23.20 6.23 28.79
CA LYS A 416 24.20 5.60 27.90
C LYS A 416 25.30 6.56 27.46
N GLU A 417 24.97 7.80 27.13
CA GLU A 417 25.99 8.81 26.76
C GLU A 417 26.92 9.18 27.93
N ASN A 418 26.39 9.24 29.16
CA ASN A 418 27.20 9.49 30.35
C ASN A 418 28.04 8.28 30.79
N LEU A 419 27.68 7.07 30.38
CA LEU A 419 28.52 5.88 30.57
C LEU A 419 29.65 5.86 29.54
N ILE A 420 29.39 6.20 28.28
CA ILE A 420 30.43 6.25 27.23
C ILE A 420 31.44 7.38 27.50
N ARG A 421 30.99 8.54 28.00
CA ARG A 421 31.89 9.65 28.41
C ARG A 421 32.70 9.41 29.68
N LYS A 422 32.40 8.35 30.45
CA LYS A 422 33.20 7.95 31.63
C LYS A 422 34.28 6.91 31.30
N PHE A 423 34.34 6.43 30.05
CA PHE A 423 35.31 5.44 29.59
C PHE A 423 36.13 5.91 28.37
N VAL A 424 36.12 7.22 28.06
CA VAL A 424 37.05 7.86 27.12
C VAL A 424 37.97 8.80 27.88
#